data_AF-A0A9D7SRI8-F1
#
_entry.id   AF-A0A9D7SRI8-F1
#
_cell.length_a   1.000
_cell.length_b   1.000
_cell.length_c   1.000
_cell.angle_alpha   90.00
_cell.angle_beta   90.00
_cell.angle_gamma   90.00
#
_symmetry.space_group_name_H-M   'P 1'
#
loop_
_entity.id
_entity.type
_entity.pdbx_description
1 polymer ?
#
loop_
_entity_poly.entity_id
_entity_poly.type
_entity_poly.pdbx_seq_one_letter_code
_entity_poly.pdbx_strand_id
1 'polypeptide(L)'
;MKTMTARDAKNRFGEFLDAARREPVVVTKNDRPVGIMISIEDAADTLIPEMFMEKEPGYEEWLTSKVGSTLARVDSGATTLLPHGDAMASLKSRVKAKIGT
;
A
#
# COMPACT_ATOMS: atom_id res chain seq x y z
N MET A 1 -1.17 9.30 16.23
CA MET A 1 -0.82 7.88 16.42
C MET A 1 -0.92 7.56 17.90
N LYS A 2 -1.84 6.68 18.30
CA LYS A 2 -2.08 6.29 19.69
C LYS A 2 -1.15 5.13 20.07
N THR A 3 -0.71 5.05 21.33
CA THR A 3 0.07 3.92 21.84
C THR A 3 -0.72 3.23 22.96
N MET A 4 -0.82 1.91 22.90
CA MET A 4 -1.52 1.09 23.90
C MET A 4 -0.65 -0.09 24.32
N THR A 5 -0.73 -0.49 25.59
CA THR A 5 -0.05 -1.71 26.03
C THR A 5 -0.77 -2.94 25.47
N ALA A 6 -0.06 -4.05 25.27
CA ALA A 6 -0.63 -5.32 24.84
C ALA A 6 -1.71 -5.82 25.82
N ARG A 7 -1.57 -5.49 27.11
CA ARG A 7 -2.57 -5.77 28.13
C ARG A 7 -3.84 -4.94 27.90
N ASP A 8 -3.70 -3.64 27.62
CA ASP A 8 -4.86 -2.78 27.37
C ASP A 8 -5.56 -3.12 26.06
N ALA A 9 -4.80 -3.39 25.00
CA ALA A 9 -5.35 -3.85 23.72
C ALA A 9 -6.15 -5.15 23.88
N LYS A 10 -5.63 -6.11 24.67
CA LYS A 10 -6.34 -7.36 24.98
C LYS A 10 -7.61 -7.12 25.82
N ASN A 11 -7.51 -6.30 26.86
CA ASN A 11 -8.60 -6.11 27.82
C ASN A 11 -9.71 -5.19 27.31
N ARG A 12 -9.39 -4.27 26.39
CA ARG A 12 -10.31 -3.27 25.83
C ARG A 12 -10.33 -3.35 24.31
N PHE A 13 -10.50 -4.56 23.79
CA PHE A 13 -10.37 -4.81 22.36
C PHE A 13 -11.34 -3.98 21.50
N GLY A 14 -12.56 -3.75 21.97
CA GLY A 14 -13.52 -2.85 21.28
C GLY A 14 -13.01 -1.41 21.15
N GLU A 15 -12.51 -0.82 22.25
CA GLU A 15 -11.93 0.53 22.24
C GLU A 15 -10.67 0.60 21.37
N PHE A 16 -9.87 -0.47 21.38
CA PHE A 16 -8.69 -0.59 20.55
C PHE A 16 -9.04 -0.59 19.05
N LEU A 17 -10.07 -1.33 18.62
CA LEU A 17 -10.56 -1.31 17.24
C LEU A 17 -11.10 0.06 16.83
N ASP A 18 -11.90 0.70 17.70
CA ASP A 18 -12.45 2.03 17.43
C ASP A 18 -11.38 3.12 17.36
N ALA A 19 -10.26 2.94 18.08
CA ALA A 19 -9.10 3.80 17.98
C ALA A 19 -8.35 3.53 16.66
N ALA A 20 -8.08 2.27 16.32
CA ALA A 20 -7.38 1.87 15.09
C ALA A 20 -8.10 2.29 13.82
N ARG A 21 -9.43 2.41 13.86
CA ARG A 21 -10.25 2.91 12.74
C ARG A 21 -10.17 4.43 12.55
N ARG A 22 -9.78 5.18 13.58
CA ARG A 22 -9.61 6.65 13.49
C ARG A 22 -8.17 7.05 13.19
N GLU A 23 -7.22 6.32 13.75
CA GLU A 23 -5.80 6.55 13.54
C GLU A 23 -4.98 5.29 13.85
N PRO A 24 -3.77 5.12 13.30
CA PRO A 24 -2.91 3.99 13.62
C PRO A 24 -2.59 3.90 15.12
N VAL A 25 -2.66 2.67 15.65
CA VAL A 25 -2.37 2.37 17.05
C VAL A 25 -1.15 1.46 17.17
N VAL A 26 -0.14 1.90 17.93
CA VAL A 26 1.03 1.09 18.26
C VAL A 26 0.76 0.28 19.52
N VAL A 27 1.02 -1.02 19.47
CA VAL A 27 0.93 -1.92 20.61
C VAL A 27 2.31 -2.14 21.20
N THR A 28 2.47 -1.91 22.51
CA THR A 28 3.72 -2.14 23.24
C THR A 28 3.62 -3.29 24.24
N LYS A 29 4.72 -4.01 24.46
CA LYS A 29 4.85 -5.02 25.52
C LYS A 29 6.12 -4.71 26.31
N ASN A 30 6.00 -4.49 27.61
CA ASN A 30 7.12 -4.07 28.47
C ASN A 30 7.87 -2.87 27.87
N ASP A 31 7.13 -1.83 27.50
CA ASP A 31 7.61 -0.59 26.88
C ASP A 31 8.33 -0.76 25.51
N ARG A 32 8.27 -1.95 24.91
CA ARG A 32 8.79 -2.20 23.56
C ARG A 32 7.65 -2.27 22.55
N PRO A 33 7.71 -1.55 21.42
CA PRO A 33 6.72 -1.70 20.35
C PRO A 33 6.80 -3.10 19.75
N VAL A 34 5.65 -3.77 19.63
CA VAL A 34 5.54 -5.16 19.13
C VAL A 34 4.59 -5.31 17.94
N GLY A 35 3.73 -4.32 17.69
CA GLY A 35 2.81 -4.35 16.57
C GLY A 35 2.17 -3.00 16.32
N ILE A 36 1.58 -2.83 15.14
CA ILE A 36 0.80 -1.66 14.77
C ILE A 36 -0.53 -2.18 14.22
N MET A 37 -1.63 -1.56 14.63
CA MET A 37 -2.94 -1.75 14.01
C MET A 37 -3.30 -0.49 13.23
N ILE A 38 -3.71 -0.70 11.99
CA ILE A 38 -4.17 0.34 11.07
C ILE A 38 -5.50 -0.12 10.47
N SER A 39 -6.37 0.83 10.15
CA SER A 39 -7.61 0.53 9.42
C SER A 39 -7.27 0.00 8.02
N ILE A 40 -8.17 -0.79 7.43
CA ILE A 40 -7.94 -1.29 6.08
C ILE A 40 -8.04 -0.16 5.05
N GLU A 41 -8.89 0.83 5.33
CA GLU A 41 -9.07 2.03 4.54
C GLU A 41 -7.77 2.84 4.48
N ASP A 42 -7.13 3.10 5.62
CA ASP A 42 -5.84 3.80 5.65
C ASP A 42 -4.70 2.95 5.09
N ALA A 43 -4.79 1.62 5.21
CA ALA A 43 -3.82 0.72 4.62
C ALA A 43 -3.95 0.65 3.09
N ALA A 44 -5.15 0.79 2.53
CA ALA A 44 -5.42 0.72 1.08
C ALA A 44 -4.64 1.77 0.28
N ASP A 45 -4.36 2.93 0.88
CA ASP A 45 -3.54 3.98 0.28
C ASP A 45 -2.02 3.72 0.39
N THR A 46 -1.63 2.55 0.92
CA THR A 46 -0.24 2.11 1.07
C THR A 46 0.00 0.78 0.35
N LEU A 47 1.27 0.36 0.23
CA LEU A 47 1.63 -0.96 -0.31
C LEU A 47 1.37 -2.12 0.68
N ILE A 48 0.95 -1.84 1.92
CA ILE A 48 0.82 -2.85 2.97
C ILE A 48 -0.22 -3.93 2.61
N PRO A 49 -1.44 -3.61 2.14
CA PRO A 49 -2.42 -4.62 1.77
C PRO A 49 -1.93 -5.54 0.65
N GLU A 50 -1.28 -4.98 -0.37
CA GLU A 50 -0.74 -5.75 -1.50
C GLU A 50 0.38 -6.74 -1.08
N MET A 51 1.10 -6.43 0.00
CA MET A 51 2.17 -7.26 0.53
C MET A 51 1.69 -8.37 1.48
N PHE A 52 0.56 -8.19 2.17
CA PHE A 52 0.14 -9.07 3.27
C PHE A 52 -1.26 -9.69 3.11
N MET A 53 -2.08 -9.24 2.15
CA MET A 53 -3.36 -9.88 1.86
C MET A 53 -3.19 -11.04 0.87
N GLU A 54 -3.99 -12.09 1.04
CA GLU A 54 -4.11 -13.13 0.02
C GLU A 54 -4.59 -12.48 -1.28
N LYS A 55 -3.74 -12.57 -2.30
CA LYS A 55 -4.05 -12.08 -3.64
C LYS A 55 -5.20 -12.90 -4.22
N GLU A 56 -6.12 -12.24 -4.90
CA GLU A 56 -7.20 -12.95 -5.58
C GLU A 56 -6.63 -14.03 -6.54
N PRO A 57 -7.27 -15.21 -6.63
CA PRO A 57 -6.86 -16.24 -7.58
C PRO A 57 -6.75 -15.66 -8.99
N GLY A 58 -5.58 -15.85 -9.63
CA GLY A 58 -5.29 -15.33 -10.98
C GLY A 58 -4.57 -13.98 -11.02
N TYR A 59 -4.40 -13.28 -9.87
CA TYR A 59 -3.62 -12.05 -9.81
C TYR A 59 -2.16 -12.25 -10.24
N GLU A 60 -1.52 -13.33 -9.79
CA GLU A 60 -0.12 -13.63 -10.14
C GLU A 60 0.07 -13.94 -11.62
N GLU A 61 -0.89 -14.65 -12.22
CA GLU A 61 -0.86 -14.97 -13.65
C GLU A 61 -1.05 -13.71 -14.50
N TRP A 62 -2.02 -12.86 -14.14
CA TRP A 62 -2.22 -11.57 -14.76
C TRP A 62 -0.99 -10.65 -14.62
N LEU A 63 -0.41 -10.57 -13.42
CA LEU A 63 0.76 -9.75 -13.12
C LEU A 63 1.95 -10.20 -13.96
N THR A 64 2.22 -11.51 -13.97
CA THR A 64 3.29 -12.11 -14.76
C THR A 64 3.11 -11.84 -16.25
N SER A 65 1.89 -12.00 -16.77
CA SER A 65 1.58 -11.71 -18.17
C SER A 65 1.79 -10.23 -18.53
N LYS A 66 1.32 -9.31 -17.69
CA LYS A 66 1.43 -7.87 -17.93
C LYS A 66 2.85 -7.36 -17.81
N VAL A 67 3.59 -7.78 -16.79
CA VAL A 67 5.01 -7.41 -16.61
C VAL A 67 5.86 -8.06 -17.70
N GLY A 68 5.64 -9.35 -17.96
CA GLY A 68 6.37 -10.10 -19.00
C GLY A 68 6.17 -9.51 -20.40
N SER A 69 4.93 -9.20 -20.78
CA SER A 69 4.65 -8.55 -22.07
C SER A 69 5.26 -7.15 -22.18
N THR A 70 5.27 -6.39 -21.08
CA THR A 70 5.92 -5.07 -21.05
C THR A 70 7.44 -5.20 -21.22
N LEU A 71 8.08 -6.12 -20.50
CA LEU A 71 9.52 -6.38 -20.61
C LEU A 71 9.89 -6.86 -22.03
N ALA A 72 9.14 -7.78 -22.61
CA ALA A 72 9.37 -8.24 -23.98
C ALA A 72 9.28 -7.09 -25.01
N ARG A 73 8.38 -6.13 -24.80
CA ARG A 73 8.29 -4.93 -25.64
C ARG A 73 9.45 -3.96 -25.45
N VAL A 74 9.98 -3.86 -24.23
CA VAL A 74 11.19 -3.07 -23.95
C VAL A 74 12.40 -3.72 -24.62
N ASP A 75 12.59 -5.03 -24.45
CA ASP A 75 13.72 -5.78 -25.02
C ASP A 75 13.72 -5.76 -26.55
N SER A 76 12.55 -5.82 -27.18
CA SER A 76 12.39 -5.70 -28.63
C SER A 76 12.48 -4.26 -29.17
N GLY A 77 12.65 -3.26 -28.30
CA GLY A 77 12.67 -1.84 -28.68
C GLY A 77 11.31 -1.29 -29.13
N ALA A 78 10.23 -2.06 -28.96
CA ALA A 78 8.85 -1.66 -29.27
C ALA A 78 8.23 -0.72 -28.20
N THR A 79 8.97 -0.42 -27.13
CA THR A 79 8.61 0.54 -26.09
C THR A 79 9.67 1.63 -26.01
N THR A 80 9.26 2.89 -26.16
CA THR A 80 10.12 4.05 -25.96
C THR A 80 10.48 4.19 -24.48
N LEU A 81 11.77 4.16 -24.17
CA LEU A 81 12.29 4.50 -22.84
C LEU A 81 12.50 6.00 -22.74
N LEU A 82 12.03 6.59 -21.66
CA LEU A 82 12.19 8.02 -21.37
C LEU A 82 13.18 8.20 -20.22
N PRO A 83 14.05 9.23 -20.26
CA PRO A 83 14.75 9.69 -19.06
C PRO A 83 13.77 9.96 -17.94
N HIS A 84 14.17 9.67 -16.70
CA HIS A 84 13.28 9.75 -15.54
C HIS A 84 12.61 11.13 -15.39
N GLY A 85 13.34 12.22 -15.61
CA GLY A 85 12.80 13.59 -15.54
C GLY A 85 11.64 13.80 -16.51
N ASP A 86 11.78 13.35 -17.75
CA ASP A 86 10.77 13.50 -18.81
C ASP A 86 9.55 12.60 -18.55
N ALA A 87 9.79 11.39 -18.03
CA ALA A 87 8.72 10.48 -17.63
C ALA A 87 7.86 11.08 -16.49
N MET A 88 8.50 11.69 -15.48
CA MET A 88 7.81 12.32 -14.36
C MET A 88 7.04 13.58 -14.78
N ALA A 89 7.59 14.39 -15.69
CA ALA A 89 6.90 15.54 -16.26
C ALA A 89 5.64 15.12 -17.04
N SER A 90 5.76 14.09 -17.88
CA SER A 90 4.63 13.51 -18.63
C SER A 90 3.56 12.93 -17.70
N LEU A 91 3.95 12.19 -16.66
CA LEU A 91 3.03 11.67 -15.65
C LEU A 91 2.27 12.79 -14.94
N LYS A 92 2.97 13.82 -14.45
CA LYS A 92 2.37 14.97 -13.76
C LYS A 92 1.35 15.69 -14.65
N SER A 93 1.67 15.87 -15.93
CA SER A 93 0.75 16.46 -16.91
C SER A 93 -0.53 15.64 -17.09
N ARG A 94 -0.40 14.32 -17.28
CA ARG A 94 -1.55 13.41 -17.43
C ARG A 94 -2.42 13.35 -16.17
N VAL A 95 -1.80 13.31 -15.00
CA VAL A 95 -2.51 13.32 -13.71
C VAL A 95 -3.28 14.64 -13.55
N LYS A 96 -2.66 15.78 -13.85
CA LYS A 96 -3.33 17.09 -13.82
C LYS A 96 -4.52 17.13 -14.78
N ALA A 97 -4.40 16.56 -15.97
CA ALA A 97 -5.50 16.49 -16.94
C ALA A 97 -6.65 15.57 -16.49
N LYS A 98 -6.35 14.51 -15.72
CA LYS A 98 -7.33 13.54 -15.23
C LYS A 98 -8.05 13.98 -13.94
N ILE A 99 -7.37 14.75 -13.10
CA ILE A 99 -7.91 15.27 -11.82
C ILE A 99 -8.48 16.69 -11.98
N GLY A 100 -8.09 17.42 -13.04
CA GLY A 100 -8.67 18.71 -13.39
C GLY A 100 -10.03 18.58 -14.09
N THR A 101 -11.05 18.14 -13.35
CA THR A 101 -12.47 18.45 -13.58
C THR A 101 -13.18 18.49 -12.23
#